data_AF-A0A698XN94-F1
#
_entry.id   AF-A0A698XN94-F1
#
_cell.length_a   1.000
_cell.length_b   1.000
_cell.length_c   1.000
_cell.angle_alpha   90.00
_cell.angle_beta   90.00
_cell.angle_gamma   90.00
#
_symmetry.space_group_name_H-M   'P 1'
#
loop_
_entity.id
_entity.type
_entity.pdbx_description
1 polymer ?
#
loop_
_entity_poly.entity_id
_entity_poly.type
_entity_poly.pdbx_seq_one_letter_code
_entity_poly.pdbx_strand_id
1 'polypeptide(L)'
;MYSTDCNQLETVASQAIGLGLKVILGVYIDASGVSSGSSQVSDIVSWGQSNGWAGVEFISLDNEALSDGFCSASDLAGFVSSAKSTITAAGYSGQFTVTEPLNIWQSSGSTLCGVVDFASANLQAFFNGEIAAEEAGDFVASEVELLKGICNNDQVFVGESGWPTAGNSNGKAVPGPAEQKAAMDAIRNSIGHIAAQFSYKNDNWKNPGQFGVEQYWGISDMLSSAE
;
A
#
# COMPACT_ATOMS: atom_id res chain seq x y z
N MET A 1 -5.29 -1.20 -5.25
CA MET A 1 -5.80 0.05 -5.86
C MET A 1 -5.73 1.13 -4.82
N TYR A 2 -5.59 2.41 -5.21
CA TYR A 2 -5.42 3.51 -4.25
C TYR A 2 -6.71 4.29 -3.96
N SER A 3 -7.61 4.40 -4.94
CA SER A 3 -8.88 5.11 -4.79
C SER A 3 -9.96 4.51 -5.71
N THR A 4 -11.17 5.08 -5.67
CA THR A 4 -12.25 4.79 -6.64
C THR A 4 -12.23 5.70 -7.87
N ASP A 5 -11.28 6.63 -7.94
CA ASP A 5 -11.19 7.63 -9.01
C ASP A 5 -11.07 7.00 -10.39
N CYS A 6 -11.38 7.79 -11.41
CA CYS A 6 -11.32 7.35 -12.81
C CYS A 6 -12.13 6.09 -13.11
N ASN A 7 -13.18 5.82 -12.32
CA ASN A 7 -14.01 4.62 -12.42
C ASN A 7 -13.20 3.32 -12.29
N GLN A 8 -12.17 3.31 -11.43
CA GLN A 8 -11.29 2.15 -11.25
C GLN A 8 -12.03 0.92 -10.74
N LEU A 9 -13.14 1.06 -10.00
CA LEU A 9 -13.94 -0.09 -9.57
C LEU A 9 -14.43 -0.92 -10.77
N GLU A 10 -14.92 -0.29 -11.84
CA GLU A 10 -15.37 -1.03 -13.03
C GLU A 10 -14.26 -1.34 -14.02
N THR A 11 -13.33 -0.42 -14.20
CA THR A 11 -12.26 -0.55 -15.21
C THR A 11 -11.09 -1.41 -14.75
N VAL A 12 -10.91 -1.58 -13.43
CA VAL A 12 -9.84 -2.37 -12.82
C VAL A 12 -10.40 -3.48 -11.95
N ALA A 13 -11.19 -3.17 -10.90
CA ALA A 13 -11.60 -4.20 -9.92
C ALA A 13 -12.47 -5.29 -10.56
N SER A 14 -13.55 -4.91 -11.24
CA SER A 14 -14.44 -5.84 -11.95
C SER A 14 -13.68 -6.67 -12.99
N GLN A 15 -12.74 -6.06 -13.73
CA GLN A 15 -11.96 -6.75 -14.76
C GLN A 15 -10.99 -7.76 -14.15
N ALA A 16 -10.23 -7.35 -13.13
CA ALA A 16 -9.26 -8.21 -12.45
C ALA A 16 -9.95 -9.42 -11.79
N ILE A 17 -11.08 -9.19 -11.11
CA ILE A 17 -11.87 -10.26 -10.50
C ILE A 17 -12.43 -11.21 -11.58
N GLY A 18 -12.91 -10.67 -12.70
CA GLY A 18 -13.37 -11.48 -13.84
C GLY A 18 -12.27 -12.35 -14.46
N LEU A 19 -11.01 -11.95 -14.32
CA LEU A 19 -9.83 -12.72 -14.72
C LEU A 19 -9.36 -13.72 -13.64
N GLY A 20 -10.06 -13.81 -12.51
CA GLY A 20 -9.71 -14.71 -11.40
C GLY A 20 -8.63 -14.16 -10.47
N LEU A 21 -8.25 -12.89 -10.61
CA LEU A 21 -7.37 -12.22 -9.65
C LEU A 21 -8.17 -11.78 -8.43
N LYS A 22 -7.45 -11.57 -7.33
CA LYS A 22 -7.99 -10.85 -6.18
C LYS A 22 -7.53 -9.39 -6.20
N VAL A 23 -8.30 -8.52 -5.56
CA VAL A 23 -8.01 -7.09 -5.50
C VAL A 23 -8.01 -6.59 -4.06
N ILE A 24 -7.08 -5.68 -3.78
CA ILE A 24 -7.11 -4.82 -2.60
C ILE A 24 -7.76 -3.51 -3.03
N LEU A 25 -8.90 -3.19 -2.45
CA LEU A 25 -9.56 -1.91 -2.67
C LEU A 25 -8.95 -0.87 -1.72
N GLY A 26 -8.70 0.33 -2.25
CA GLY A 26 -8.14 1.44 -1.49
C GLY A 26 -9.11 2.61 -1.43
N VAL A 27 -9.07 3.34 -0.32
CA VAL A 27 -9.65 4.66 -0.17
C VAL A 27 -8.50 5.65 -0.07
N TYR A 28 -8.53 6.73 -0.84
CA TYR A 28 -7.53 7.79 -0.76
C TYR A 28 -8.09 8.96 0.06
N ILE A 29 -7.30 9.48 1.00
CA ILE A 29 -7.65 10.67 1.76
C ILE A 29 -6.73 11.78 1.28
N ASP A 30 -7.30 12.89 0.81
CA ASP A 30 -6.54 14.04 0.33
C ASP A 30 -6.51 15.19 1.36
N ALA A 31 -5.92 16.32 0.96
CA ALA A 31 -5.78 17.52 1.79
C ALA A 31 -7.10 18.13 2.32
N SER A 32 -8.26 17.68 1.86
CA SER A 32 -9.57 18.03 2.44
C SER A 32 -9.94 17.19 3.68
N GLY A 33 -9.10 16.22 4.05
CA GLY A 33 -9.25 15.35 5.20
C GLY A 33 -10.19 14.17 4.94
N VAL A 34 -10.61 13.48 6.02
CA VAL A 34 -11.37 12.22 5.96
C VAL A 34 -12.71 12.29 5.22
N SER A 35 -13.22 13.50 4.94
CA SER A 35 -14.41 13.71 4.12
C SER A 35 -14.20 13.25 2.66
N SER A 36 -12.98 13.40 2.11
CA SER A 36 -12.62 12.93 0.77
C SER A 36 -12.73 11.40 0.62
N GLY A 37 -12.46 10.66 1.69
CA GLY A 37 -12.62 9.20 1.70
C GLY A 37 -14.08 8.75 1.76
N SER A 38 -14.99 9.59 2.25
CA SER A 38 -16.38 9.19 2.50
C SER A 38 -17.19 8.98 1.22
N SER A 39 -16.91 9.73 0.15
CA SER A 39 -17.51 9.47 -1.18
C SER A 39 -17.04 8.12 -1.74
N GLN A 40 -15.75 7.82 -1.63
CA GLN A 40 -15.17 6.56 -2.12
C GLN A 40 -15.72 5.35 -1.36
N VAL A 41 -15.97 5.47 -0.05
CA VAL A 41 -16.69 4.44 0.72
C VAL A 41 -18.08 4.18 0.14
N SER A 42 -18.80 5.24 -0.28
CA SER A 42 -20.12 5.11 -0.90
C SER A 42 -20.05 4.44 -2.28
N ASP A 43 -19.01 4.72 -3.06
CA ASP A 43 -18.75 4.05 -4.34
C ASP A 43 -18.45 2.56 -4.13
N ILE A 44 -17.60 2.21 -3.15
CA ILE A 44 -17.27 0.81 -2.80
C ILE A 44 -18.54 0.06 -2.38
N VAL A 45 -19.39 0.66 -1.54
CA VAL A 45 -20.67 0.07 -1.12
C VAL A 45 -21.57 -0.19 -2.33
N SER A 46 -21.75 0.81 -3.18
CA SER A 46 -22.65 0.71 -4.35
C SER A 46 -22.15 -0.35 -5.34
N TRP A 47 -20.85 -0.39 -5.59
CA TRP A 47 -20.20 -1.39 -6.44
C TRP A 47 -20.31 -2.78 -5.84
N GLY A 48 -19.99 -2.96 -4.55
CA GLY A 48 -20.01 -4.28 -3.89
C GLY A 48 -21.42 -4.87 -3.76
N GLN A 49 -22.45 -4.03 -3.56
CA GLN A 49 -23.85 -4.48 -3.60
C GLN A 49 -24.29 -4.92 -5.00
N SER A 50 -23.74 -4.30 -6.05
CA SER A 50 -24.10 -4.61 -7.44
C SER A 50 -23.35 -5.80 -8.02
N ASN A 51 -22.07 -5.94 -7.66
CA ASN A 51 -21.15 -6.93 -8.23
C ASN A 51 -20.83 -8.10 -7.29
N GLY A 52 -21.17 -7.96 -6.01
CA GLY A 52 -20.77 -8.88 -4.95
C GLY A 52 -19.37 -8.58 -4.41
N TRP A 53 -19.05 -9.24 -3.30
CA TRP A 53 -17.80 -9.02 -2.56
C TRP A 53 -16.72 -10.08 -2.83
N ALA A 54 -17.05 -11.12 -3.62
CA ALA A 54 -16.11 -12.17 -3.96
C ALA A 54 -14.95 -11.62 -4.81
N GLY A 55 -13.71 -11.98 -4.45
CA GLY A 55 -12.51 -11.48 -5.12
C GLY A 55 -11.88 -10.24 -4.49
N VAL A 56 -12.56 -9.60 -3.53
CA VAL A 56 -11.92 -8.57 -2.66
C VAL A 56 -11.11 -9.28 -1.58
N GLU A 57 -9.80 -9.07 -1.56
CA GLU A 57 -8.90 -9.65 -0.56
C GLU A 57 -9.05 -8.93 0.79
N PHE A 58 -8.89 -7.60 0.78
CA PHE A 58 -9.17 -6.71 1.90
C PHE A 58 -9.38 -5.27 1.39
N ILE A 59 -9.78 -4.36 2.29
CA ILE A 59 -9.96 -2.94 2.00
C ILE A 59 -8.98 -2.10 2.85
N SER A 60 -8.11 -1.32 2.20
CA SER A 60 -7.29 -0.29 2.84
C SER A 60 -8.07 1.01 2.89
N LEU A 61 -8.31 1.55 4.08
CA LEU A 61 -9.14 2.74 4.30
C LEU A 61 -8.36 4.06 4.27
N ASP A 62 -7.08 3.99 3.90
CA ASP A 62 -6.25 5.11 3.49
C ASP A 62 -5.04 4.59 2.67
N ASN A 63 -4.19 5.53 2.27
CA ASN A 63 -2.79 5.29 1.97
C ASN A 63 -2.00 6.56 2.31
N GLU A 64 -1.19 6.51 3.37
CA GLU A 64 -0.28 7.58 3.84
C GLU A 64 -0.94 8.90 4.25
N ALA A 65 -2.21 8.89 4.65
CA ALA A 65 -2.98 10.09 4.99
C ALA A 65 -2.41 10.85 6.22
N LEU A 66 -1.83 10.14 7.18
CA LEU A 66 -1.14 10.73 8.34
C LEU A 66 0.26 11.20 7.96
N SER A 67 1.01 10.41 7.19
CA SER A 67 2.34 10.80 6.69
C SER A 67 2.29 12.09 5.88
N ASP A 68 1.27 12.23 5.04
CA ASP A 68 1.02 13.44 4.24
C ASP A 68 0.46 14.62 5.05
N GLY A 69 0.09 14.39 6.32
CA GLY A 69 -0.45 15.41 7.21
C GLY A 69 -1.88 15.85 6.85
N PHE A 70 -2.64 15.01 6.15
CA PHE A 70 -4.00 15.33 5.71
C PHE A 70 -5.06 15.11 6.78
N CYS A 71 -4.76 14.33 7.82
CA CYS A 71 -5.64 14.18 8.97
C CYS A 71 -4.86 13.84 10.26
N SER A 72 -5.54 13.88 11.40
CA SER A 72 -4.97 13.38 12.66
C SER A 72 -5.24 11.88 12.82
N ALA A 73 -4.43 11.19 13.65
CA ALA A 73 -4.65 9.77 13.95
C ALA A 73 -6.04 9.49 14.55
N SER A 74 -6.59 10.42 15.34
CA SER A 74 -7.95 10.32 15.87
C SER A 74 -9.02 10.47 14.81
N ASP A 75 -8.84 11.39 13.85
CA ASP A 75 -9.79 11.57 12.75
C ASP A 75 -9.80 10.33 11.85
N LEU A 76 -8.61 9.80 11.53
CA LEU A 76 -8.47 8.58 10.75
C LEU A 76 -9.10 7.38 11.47
N ALA A 77 -8.87 7.21 12.78
CA ALA A 77 -9.47 6.10 13.54
C ALA A 77 -11.00 6.18 13.57
N GLY A 78 -11.55 7.38 13.71
CA GLY A 78 -12.99 7.63 13.62
C GLY A 78 -13.55 7.32 12.23
N PHE A 79 -12.85 7.75 11.17
CA PHE A 79 -13.19 7.44 9.79
C PHE A 79 -13.20 5.93 9.53
N VAL A 80 -12.12 5.22 9.91
CA VAL A 80 -12.00 3.77 9.75
C VAL A 80 -13.17 3.05 10.41
N SER A 81 -13.49 3.40 11.65
CA SER A 81 -14.61 2.78 12.39
C SER A 81 -15.96 2.97 11.67
N SER A 82 -16.22 4.18 11.16
CA SER A 82 -17.43 4.52 10.42
C SER A 82 -17.51 3.80 9.06
N ALA A 83 -16.40 3.79 8.31
CA ALA A 83 -16.30 3.12 7.02
C ALA A 83 -16.48 1.60 7.14
N LYS A 84 -15.81 0.96 8.13
CA LYS A 84 -15.97 -0.46 8.44
C LYS A 84 -17.43 -0.81 8.71
N SER A 85 -18.10 -0.05 9.57
CA SER A 85 -19.52 -0.25 9.88
C SER A 85 -20.40 -0.17 8.62
N THR A 86 -20.19 0.87 7.81
CA THR A 86 -20.96 1.12 6.58
C THR A 86 -20.78 0.00 5.55
N ILE A 87 -19.53 -0.39 5.29
CA ILE A 87 -19.19 -1.43 4.29
C ILE A 87 -19.64 -2.82 4.77
N THR A 88 -19.52 -3.10 6.07
CA THR A 88 -20.01 -4.36 6.66
C THR A 88 -21.54 -4.46 6.57
N ALA A 89 -22.27 -3.36 6.83
CA ALA A 89 -23.72 -3.31 6.68
C ALA A 89 -24.17 -3.54 5.22
N ALA A 90 -23.30 -3.28 4.25
CA ALA A 90 -23.52 -3.57 2.83
C ALA A 90 -23.18 -5.02 2.42
N GLY A 91 -22.80 -5.87 3.38
CA GLY A 91 -22.61 -7.31 3.19
C GLY A 91 -21.16 -7.75 2.97
N TYR A 92 -20.18 -6.84 3.06
CA TYR A 92 -18.78 -7.21 3.07
C TYR A 92 -18.41 -7.86 4.40
N SER A 93 -17.69 -8.98 4.36
CA SER A 93 -17.25 -9.71 5.56
C SER A 93 -15.74 -9.95 5.62
N GLY A 94 -14.98 -9.28 4.75
CA GLY A 94 -13.52 -9.38 4.75
C GLY A 94 -12.87 -8.38 5.72
N GLN A 95 -11.55 -8.25 5.61
CA GLN A 95 -10.75 -7.48 6.55
C GLN A 95 -10.50 -6.05 6.06
N PHE A 96 -10.19 -5.18 7.01
CA PHE A 96 -9.89 -3.78 6.80
C PHE A 96 -8.56 -3.41 7.44
N THR A 97 -7.83 -2.53 6.78
CA THR A 97 -6.56 -1.99 7.26
C THR A 97 -6.44 -0.50 6.91
N VAL A 98 -5.33 0.09 7.33
CA VAL A 98 -4.79 1.38 6.87
C VAL A 98 -3.35 1.11 6.46
N THR A 99 -2.84 1.85 5.47
CA THR A 99 -1.49 1.69 4.96
C THR A 99 -0.69 2.96 5.20
N GLU A 100 0.29 2.87 6.11
CA GLU A 100 1.10 3.99 6.56
C GLU A 100 2.58 3.58 6.67
N PRO A 101 3.56 4.50 6.56
CA PRO A 101 4.96 4.17 6.78
C PRO A 101 5.23 3.74 8.24
N LEU A 102 6.31 2.99 8.47
CA LEU A 102 6.60 2.39 9.78
C LEU A 102 6.71 3.43 10.92
N ASN A 103 7.27 4.62 10.66
CA ASN A 103 7.37 5.68 11.66
C ASN A 103 5.99 6.24 12.08
N ILE A 104 5.00 6.22 11.19
CA ILE A 104 3.63 6.59 11.52
C ILE A 104 3.00 5.51 12.40
N TRP A 105 3.19 4.23 12.08
CA TRP A 105 2.76 3.14 12.96
C TRP A 105 3.40 3.23 14.36
N GLN A 106 4.70 3.52 14.44
CA GLN A 106 5.39 3.67 15.73
C GLN A 106 4.84 4.83 16.58
N SER A 107 4.45 5.93 15.94
CA SER A 107 3.96 7.13 16.64
C SER A 107 2.45 7.10 16.91
N SER A 108 1.67 6.43 16.05
CA SER A 108 0.20 6.50 16.04
C SER A 108 -0.49 5.14 16.24
N GLY A 109 0.27 4.04 16.36
CA GLY A 109 -0.26 2.69 16.50
C GLY A 109 -1.21 2.52 17.68
N SER A 110 -0.94 3.17 18.83
CA SER A 110 -1.84 3.13 19.99
C SER A 110 -3.25 3.65 19.72
N THR A 111 -3.41 4.51 18.69
CA THR A 111 -4.70 5.03 18.23
C THR A 111 -5.32 4.15 17.14
N LEU A 112 -4.50 3.61 16.23
CA LEU A 112 -4.97 2.91 15.03
C LEU A 112 -5.20 1.41 15.23
N CYS A 113 -4.39 0.73 16.06
CA CYS A 113 -4.44 -0.73 16.19
C CYS A 113 -5.81 -1.27 16.64
N GLY A 114 -6.60 -0.47 17.36
CA GLY A 114 -7.93 -0.87 17.83
C GLY A 114 -9.03 -0.80 16.78
N VAL A 115 -8.79 -0.18 15.61
CA VAL A 115 -9.81 0.03 14.57
C VAL A 115 -9.54 -0.75 13.28
N VAL A 116 -8.32 -1.26 13.10
CA VAL A 116 -7.95 -2.12 11.96
C VAL A 116 -7.95 -3.60 12.34
N ASP A 117 -8.10 -4.49 11.36
CA ASP A 117 -8.01 -5.95 11.60
C ASP A 117 -6.54 -6.42 11.59
N PHE A 118 -5.68 -5.73 10.85
CA PHE A 118 -4.23 -5.89 10.82
C PHE A 118 -3.56 -4.60 10.36
N ALA A 119 -2.24 -4.46 10.58
CA ALA A 119 -1.48 -3.31 10.12
C ALA A 119 -0.91 -3.54 8.71
N SER A 120 -1.03 -2.55 7.83
CA SER A 120 -0.39 -2.52 6.52
C SER A 120 0.61 -1.37 6.47
N ALA A 121 1.79 -1.56 5.87
CA ALA A 121 2.79 -0.50 5.76
C ALA A 121 3.45 -0.43 4.39
N ASN A 122 3.81 0.80 3.98
CA ASN A 122 4.69 1.03 2.84
C ASN A 122 6.14 0.98 3.35
N LEU A 123 6.87 -0.07 2.94
CA LEU A 123 8.21 -0.39 3.43
C LEU A 123 9.18 -0.37 2.25
N GLN A 124 9.84 0.77 2.06
CA GLN A 124 10.69 1.04 0.91
C GLN A 124 12.16 1.18 1.32
N ALA A 125 12.91 0.08 1.16
CA ALA A 125 14.33 0.00 1.54
C ALA A 125 15.21 1.11 0.92
N PHE A 126 14.88 1.58 -0.29
CA PHE A 126 15.62 2.62 -0.99
C PHE A 126 15.80 3.91 -0.18
N PHE A 127 14.81 4.28 0.65
CA PHE A 127 14.88 5.50 1.45
C PHE A 127 15.79 5.37 2.68
N ASN A 128 16.31 4.18 2.97
CA ASN A 128 17.39 3.98 3.92
C ASN A 128 18.74 3.95 3.19
N GLY A 129 19.53 5.02 3.32
CA GLY A 129 20.77 5.17 2.58
C GLY A 129 21.90 4.21 2.96
N GLU A 130 21.71 3.38 4.00
CA GLU A 130 22.67 2.36 4.42
C GLU A 130 22.41 0.98 3.81
N ILE A 131 21.32 0.82 3.05
CA ILE A 131 20.84 -0.45 2.49
C ILE A 131 21.18 -0.51 1.00
N ALA A 132 21.94 -1.53 0.60
CA ALA A 132 22.14 -1.88 -0.80
C ALA A 132 20.95 -2.67 -1.34
N ALA A 133 20.82 -2.75 -2.67
CA ALA A 133 19.68 -3.39 -3.32
C ALA A 133 19.49 -4.85 -2.90
N GLU A 134 20.57 -5.62 -2.84
CA GLU A 134 20.57 -7.03 -2.41
C GLU A 134 20.18 -7.23 -0.94
N GLU A 135 20.29 -6.19 -0.10
CA GLU A 135 19.94 -6.21 1.32
C GLU A 135 18.46 -5.84 1.57
N ALA A 136 17.73 -5.40 0.54
CA ALA A 136 16.37 -4.90 0.66
C ALA A 136 15.40 -5.93 1.27
N GLY A 137 15.53 -7.20 0.90
CA GLY A 137 14.64 -8.26 1.41
C GLY A 137 14.78 -8.51 2.91
N ASP A 138 16.01 -8.52 3.43
CA ASP A 138 16.28 -8.70 4.86
C ASP A 138 15.88 -7.46 5.65
N PHE A 139 16.13 -6.27 5.09
CA PHE A 139 15.73 -5.01 5.70
C PHE A 139 14.21 -4.91 5.85
N VAL A 140 13.45 -5.11 4.77
CA VAL A 140 11.98 -5.04 4.81
C VAL A 140 11.40 -6.11 5.74
N ALA A 141 11.98 -7.31 5.78
CA ALA A 141 11.56 -8.34 6.74
C ALA A 141 11.77 -7.91 8.21
N SER A 142 12.87 -7.20 8.50
CA SER A 142 13.10 -6.66 9.84
C SER A 142 12.07 -5.58 10.21
N GLU A 143 11.66 -4.75 9.25
CA GLU A 143 10.61 -3.75 9.44
C GLU A 143 9.23 -4.39 9.65
N VAL A 144 8.95 -5.51 8.97
CA VAL A 144 7.75 -6.33 9.20
C VAL A 144 7.68 -6.84 10.64
N GLU A 145 8.78 -7.31 11.21
CA GLU A 145 8.81 -7.76 12.61
C GLU A 145 8.56 -6.61 13.60
N LEU A 146 9.07 -5.40 13.30
CA LEU A 146 8.74 -4.20 14.08
C LEU A 146 7.25 -3.87 13.98
N LEU A 147 6.67 -3.94 12.79
CA LEU A 147 5.25 -3.66 12.55
C LEU A 147 4.34 -4.61 13.34
N LYS A 148 4.64 -5.91 13.33
CA LYS A 148 3.90 -6.92 14.12
C LYS A 148 3.88 -6.58 15.61
N GLY A 149 5.01 -6.10 16.13
CA GLY A 149 5.16 -5.71 17.54
C GLY A 149 4.34 -4.47 17.94
N ILE A 150 4.00 -3.57 17.00
CA ILE A 150 3.27 -2.33 17.30
C ILE A 150 1.82 -2.64 17.71
N CYS A 151 1.13 -3.48 16.94
CA CYS A 151 -0.24 -3.90 17.24
C CYS A 151 -0.33 -5.22 18.00
N ASN A 152 0.81 -5.86 18.30
CA ASN A 152 0.89 -7.23 18.84
C ASN A 152 0.05 -8.21 18.00
N ASN A 153 0.18 -8.13 16.68
CA ASN A 153 -0.57 -8.93 15.71
C ASN A 153 0.40 -9.48 14.66
N ASP A 154 0.41 -10.81 14.50
CA ASP A 154 1.28 -11.48 13.54
C ASP A 154 0.81 -11.30 12.09
N GLN A 155 -0.47 -11.01 11.88
CA GLN A 155 -1.00 -10.65 10.57
C GLN A 155 -0.62 -9.19 10.28
N VAL A 156 0.14 -9.00 9.21
CA VAL A 156 0.49 -7.70 8.63
C VAL A 156 0.60 -7.81 7.11
N PHE A 157 0.58 -6.68 6.42
CA PHE A 157 0.80 -6.62 4.98
C PHE A 157 1.78 -5.49 4.63
N VAL A 158 2.55 -5.68 3.56
CA VAL A 158 3.41 -4.63 3.00
C VAL A 158 2.71 -4.06 1.78
N GLY A 159 2.05 -2.91 1.95
CA GLY A 159 1.25 -2.24 0.94
C GLY A 159 2.06 -1.82 -0.28
N GLU A 160 3.31 -1.44 -0.06
CA GLU A 160 4.27 -1.10 -1.10
C GLU A 160 5.67 -1.52 -0.68
N SER A 161 6.37 -2.20 -1.57
CA SER A 161 7.82 -2.34 -1.50
C SER A 161 8.40 -2.43 -2.90
N GLY A 162 9.48 -1.70 -3.16
CA GLY A 162 10.00 -1.50 -4.51
C GLY A 162 11.45 -1.03 -4.52
N TRP A 163 11.97 -0.82 -5.73
CA TRP A 163 13.25 -0.17 -5.96
C TRP A 163 13.24 0.59 -7.30
N PRO A 164 13.78 1.81 -7.38
CA PRO A 164 13.73 2.62 -8.60
C PRO A 164 14.82 2.24 -9.62
N THR A 165 14.50 2.38 -10.91
CA THR A 165 15.43 2.12 -12.02
C THR A 165 16.29 3.33 -12.42
N ALA A 166 15.93 4.53 -11.98
CA ALA A 166 16.66 5.76 -12.26
C ALA A 166 16.43 6.81 -11.18
N GLY A 167 17.24 7.87 -11.21
CA GLY A 167 17.28 8.94 -10.21
C GLY A 167 18.69 9.07 -9.62
N ASN A 168 18.78 9.70 -8.45
CA ASN A 168 20.03 9.87 -7.70
C ASN A 168 20.14 8.82 -6.59
N SER A 169 21.36 8.40 -6.27
CA SER A 169 21.63 7.50 -5.15
C SER A 169 21.33 8.15 -3.80
N ASN A 170 20.84 7.34 -2.86
CA ASN A 170 20.77 7.65 -1.45
C ASN A 170 21.80 6.80 -0.72
N GLY A 171 23.02 7.31 -0.52
CA GLY A 171 24.11 6.51 0.06
C GLY A 171 24.40 5.23 -0.75
N LYS A 172 24.25 4.06 -0.13
CA LYS A 172 24.38 2.74 -0.76
C LYS A 172 23.16 2.32 -1.60
N ALA A 173 22.00 2.96 -1.39
CA ALA A 173 20.81 2.71 -2.19
C ALA A 173 20.97 3.38 -3.57
N VAL A 174 21.48 2.61 -4.53
CA VAL A 174 21.72 3.06 -5.91
C VAL A 174 20.53 2.64 -6.79
N PRO A 175 19.85 3.59 -7.48
CA PRO A 175 18.82 3.24 -8.45
C PRO A 175 19.45 2.64 -9.71
N GLY A 176 18.76 1.69 -10.34
CA GLY A 176 19.20 1.09 -11.59
C GLY A 176 18.42 -0.16 -11.97
N PRO A 177 18.40 -0.59 -13.24
CA PRO A 177 17.66 -1.80 -13.63
C PRO A 177 18.19 -3.09 -13.00
N ALA A 178 19.51 -3.20 -12.84
CA ALA A 178 20.12 -4.37 -12.20
C ALA A 178 19.86 -4.38 -10.68
N GLU A 179 19.92 -3.22 -10.06
CA GLU A 179 19.64 -2.98 -8.65
C GLU A 179 18.17 -3.21 -8.34
N GLN A 180 17.25 -2.73 -9.19
CA GLN A 180 15.83 -3.04 -9.07
C GLN A 180 15.62 -4.55 -9.12
N LYS A 181 16.24 -5.25 -10.08
CA LYS A 181 16.12 -6.71 -10.14
C LYS A 181 16.62 -7.39 -8.86
N ALA A 182 17.79 -7.00 -8.36
CA ALA A 182 18.35 -7.57 -7.13
C ALA A 182 17.44 -7.34 -5.92
N ALA A 183 16.93 -6.11 -5.74
CA ALA A 183 16.04 -5.76 -4.64
C ALA A 183 14.70 -6.48 -4.73
N MET A 184 14.06 -6.50 -5.91
CA MET A 184 12.77 -7.16 -6.08
C MET A 184 12.88 -8.68 -5.87
N ASP A 185 13.96 -9.32 -6.34
CA ASP A 185 14.20 -10.74 -6.07
C ASP A 185 14.41 -11.02 -4.57
N ALA A 186 15.19 -10.18 -3.88
CA ALA A 186 15.39 -10.29 -2.43
C ALA A 186 14.07 -10.13 -1.65
N ILE A 187 13.28 -9.11 -1.98
CA ILE A 187 11.95 -8.86 -1.37
C ILE A 187 11.01 -10.04 -1.60
N ARG A 188 10.93 -10.56 -2.82
CA ARG A 188 10.07 -11.72 -3.15
C ARG A 188 10.45 -12.95 -2.34
N ASN A 189 11.75 -13.25 -2.25
CA ASN A 189 12.25 -14.42 -1.54
C ASN A 189 11.99 -14.33 -0.03
N SER A 190 12.07 -13.11 0.53
CA SER A 190 11.92 -12.89 1.97
C SER A 190 10.45 -12.78 2.40
N ILE A 191 9.69 -11.90 1.76
CA ILE A 191 8.35 -11.47 2.22
C ILE A 191 7.31 -11.37 1.09
N GLY A 192 7.58 -11.93 -0.10
CA GLY A 192 6.69 -11.81 -1.26
C GLY A 192 5.28 -12.38 -1.09
N HIS A 193 5.04 -13.19 -0.07
CA HIS A 193 3.71 -13.75 0.26
C HIS A 193 2.80 -12.78 1.02
N ILE A 194 3.34 -11.67 1.53
CA ILE A 194 2.61 -10.62 2.27
C ILE A 194 2.91 -9.22 1.73
N ALA A 195 3.39 -9.09 0.49
CA ALA A 195 3.82 -7.80 -0.05
C ALA A 195 3.28 -7.53 -1.45
N ALA A 196 2.79 -6.32 -1.67
CA ALA A 196 2.54 -5.78 -2.99
C ALA A 196 3.80 -5.08 -3.52
N GLN A 197 4.22 -5.50 -4.71
CA GLN A 197 5.39 -4.94 -5.38
C GLN A 197 5.04 -3.60 -6.02
N PHE A 198 5.78 -2.56 -5.65
CA PHE A 198 5.57 -1.20 -6.13
C PHE A 198 6.58 -0.86 -7.24
N SER A 199 6.16 -0.55 -8.46
CA SER A 199 4.78 -0.57 -9.03
C SER A 199 4.79 -1.26 -10.40
N TYR A 200 3.65 -1.44 -11.08
CA TYR A 200 3.66 -2.14 -12.38
C TYR A 200 4.34 -1.32 -13.50
N LYS A 201 4.04 -0.02 -13.61
CA LYS A 201 4.55 0.90 -14.63
C LYS A 201 5.06 2.19 -13.99
N ASN A 202 5.97 2.87 -14.68
CA ASN A 202 6.46 4.17 -14.25
C ASN A 202 5.35 5.23 -14.23
N ASP A 203 5.27 5.96 -13.12
CA ASP A 203 4.31 7.03 -12.88
C ASP A 203 4.91 8.41 -13.22
N ASN A 204 5.06 8.70 -14.52
CA ASN A 204 5.69 9.94 -15.01
C ASN A 204 5.00 11.25 -14.57
N TRP A 205 3.80 11.15 -14.01
CA TRP A 205 3.02 12.28 -13.51
C TRP A 205 3.38 12.68 -12.07
N LYS A 206 4.08 11.82 -11.31
CA LYS A 206 4.49 12.11 -9.93
C LYS A 206 5.55 13.21 -9.88
N ASN A 207 5.57 13.98 -8.78
CA ASN A 207 6.68 14.87 -8.47
C ASN A 207 7.95 14.02 -8.28
N PRO A 208 9.10 14.32 -8.92
CA PRO A 208 10.30 13.49 -8.84
C PRO A 208 10.84 13.21 -7.42
N GLY A 209 10.49 14.04 -6.43
CA GLY A 209 10.94 13.87 -5.05
C GLY A 209 12.42 14.22 -4.84
N GLN A 210 12.91 14.05 -3.61
CA GLN A 210 14.26 14.45 -3.20
C GLN A 210 15.37 13.78 -4.05
N PHE A 211 15.19 12.51 -4.38
CA PHE A 211 16.17 11.73 -5.15
C PHE A 211 15.85 11.68 -6.64
N GLY A 212 14.75 12.28 -7.11
CA GLY A 212 14.35 12.19 -8.51
C GLY A 212 13.91 10.78 -8.93
N VAL A 213 13.42 9.97 -8.00
CA VAL A 213 13.14 8.53 -8.19
C VAL A 213 11.65 8.21 -8.42
N GLU A 214 10.75 9.11 -8.01
CA GLU A 214 9.30 8.85 -7.97
C GLU A 214 8.67 8.46 -9.30
N GLN A 215 9.35 8.74 -10.41
CA GLN A 215 8.87 8.43 -11.76
C GLN A 215 9.41 7.09 -12.30
N TYR A 216 10.17 6.31 -11.51
CA TYR A 216 11.00 5.20 -12.02
C TYR A 216 10.84 3.85 -11.29
N TRP A 217 9.71 3.62 -10.62
CA TRP A 217 9.43 2.42 -9.80
C TRP A 217 8.82 1.22 -10.56
N GLY A 218 8.48 1.38 -11.85
CA GLY A 218 7.79 0.35 -12.62
C GLY A 218 8.62 -0.93 -12.83
N ILE A 219 8.04 -2.09 -12.55
CA ILE A 219 8.71 -3.40 -12.64
C ILE A 219 8.40 -4.18 -13.92
N SER A 220 7.47 -3.71 -14.76
CA SER A 220 7.00 -4.49 -15.92
C SER A 220 8.10 -4.94 -16.89
N ASP A 221 9.15 -4.14 -17.07
CA ASP A 221 10.27 -4.49 -17.98
C ASP A 221 11.16 -5.60 -17.38
N MET A 222 11.26 -5.66 -16.05
CA MET A 222 11.92 -6.74 -15.34
C MET A 222 11.09 -8.04 -15.39
N LEU A 223 9.76 -7.94 -15.42
CA LEU A 223 8.88 -9.10 -15.51
C LEU A 223 8.85 -9.74 -16.91
N SER A 224 9.01 -8.93 -17.96
CA SER A 224 8.98 -9.40 -19.36
C SER A 224 10.29 -10.03 -19.84
N SER A 225 11.37 -9.91 -19.07
CA SER A 225 12.69 -10.49 -19.38
C SER A 225 12.91 -11.89 -18.78
N ALA A 226 11.87 -12.49 -18.20
CA ALA A 226 11.86 -13.90 -17.80
C ALA A 226 11.44 -14.80 -18.97
N GLU A 227 12.29 -14.89 -19.99
CA GLU A 227 12.30 -15.98 -20.99
C GLU A 227 13.66 -16.69 -20.97
#